data_AF-A0A1B6H1S6-F1
#
_entry.id   AF-A0A1B6H1S6-F1
#
_cell.length_a   1.000
_cell.length_b   1.000
_cell.length_c   1.000
_cell.angle_alpha   90.00
_cell.angle_beta   90.00
_cell.angle_gamma   90.00
#
_symmetry.space_group_name_H-M   'P 1'
#
loop_
_entity.id
_entity.type
_entity.pdbx_description
1 polymer ?
#
loop_
_entity_poly.entity_id
_entity_poly.type
_entity_poly.pdbx_seq_one_letter_code
_entity_poly.pdbx_strand_id
1 'polypeptide(L)'
;VAANSILNPGPEAAVVGGNVLTSQRLVDVILAAFEVCAASQGCMNNITFGTNSWGYYETIGGGSGAGPHWNGRSGIHTHMTNTRITDVEIIETRYPVVVRKFSLRQNSGGTGRFK
;
A
#
# COMPACT_ATOMS: atom_id res chain seq x y z
N VAL A 1 -7.59 -14.05 18.82
CA VAL A 1 -6.25 -14.12 18.20
C VAL A 1 -5.25 -14.54 19.28
N ALA A 2 -4.36 -15.50 18.99
CA ALA A 2 -3.38 -15.99 19.97
C ALA A 2 -2.48 -14.85 20.48
N ALA A 3 -2.22 -14.81 21.80
CA ALA A 3 -1.35 -13.81 22.42
C ALA A 3 0.10 -13.92 21.93
N ASN A 4 0.84 -12.80 21.98
CA ASN A 4 2.24 -12.70 21.54
C ASN A 4 2.46 -13.14 20.08
N SER A 5 1.52 -12.77 19.20
CA SER A 5 1.59 -13.04 17.77
C SER A 5 1.65 -11.75 16.96
N ILE A 6 1.92 -11.85 15.66
CA ILE A 6 1.92 -10.68 14.76
C ILE A 6 0.57 -9.94 14.73
N LEU A 7 -0.53 -10.63 15.04
CA LEU A 7 -1.89 -10.09 15.07
C LEU A 7 -2.35 -9.68 16.49
N ASN A 8 -1.59 -10.04 17.53
CA ASN A 8 -1.84 -9.66 18.91
C ASN A 8 -0.50 -9.53 19.64
N PRO A 9 0.27 -8.47 19.32
CA PRO A 9 1.60 -8.26 19.86
C PRO A 9 1.52 -7.90 21.35
N GLY A 10 2.56 -8.26 22.11
CA GLY A 10 2.69 -7.89 23.52
C GLY A 10 2.95 -6.38 23.71
N PRO A 11 2.81 -5.86 24.94
CA PRO A 11 2.93 -4.42 25.23
C PRO A 11 4.30 -3.83 24.89
N GLU A 12 5.37 -4.63 24.99
CA GLU A 12 6.74 -4.19 24.71
C GLU A 12 7.13 -4.32 23.22
N ALA A 13 6.23 -4.83 22.37
CA ALA A 13 6.54 -5.07 20.97
C ALA A 13 6.48 -3.76 20.17
N ALA A 14 7.49 -3.53 19.32
CA ALA A 14 7.47 -2.44 18.36
C ALA A 14 6.43 -2.73 17.26
N VAL A 15 5.35 -1.96 17.23
CA VAL A 15 4.23 -2.13 16.27
C VAL A 15 4.14 -1.03 15.22
N VAL A 16 4.88 0.07 15.39
CA VAL A 16 4.82 1.22 14.48
C VAL A 16 5.25 0.79 13.08
N GLY A 17 4.45 1.14 12.07
CA GLY A 17 4.71 0.80 10.67
C GLY A 17 4.54 -0.68 10.32
N GLY A 18 4.43 -1.62 11.26
CA GLY A 18 4.20 -3.03 10.96
C GLY A 18 2.78 -3.32 10.46
N ASN A 19 1.81 -2.56 10.94
CA ASN A 19 0.41 -2.66 10.52
C ASN A 19 0.22 -2.45 9.01
N VAL A 20 1.08 -1.67 8.35
CA VAL A 20 0.97 -1.34 6.92
C VAL A 20 1.08 -2.56 6.00
N LEU A 21 1.81 -3.60 6.43
CA LEU A 21 1.91 -4.87 5.72
C LEU A 21 0.93 -5.89 6.31
N THR A 22 0.93 -6.05 7.64
CA THR A 22 0.16 -7.10 8.31
C THR A 22 -1.33 -7.00 8.00
N SER A 23 -1.92 -5.81 8.10
CA SER A 23 -3.35 -5.64 7.84
C SER A 23 -3.70 -5.89 6.38
N GLN A 24 -2.86 -5.43 5.45
CA GLN A 24 -3.09 -5.60 4.03
C GLN A 24 -3.00 -7.08 3.62
N ARG A 25 -2.02 -7.83 4.17
CA ARG A 25 -1.87 -9.27 3.93
C ARG A 25 -2.99 -10.08 4.58
N LEU A 26 -3.48 -9.66 5.74
CA LEU A 26 -4.64 -10.30 6.35
C LEU A 26 -5.87 -10.21 5.44
N VAL A 27 -6.11 -9.06 4.80
CA VAL A 27 -7.17 -8.92 3.81
C VAL A 27 -6.96 -9.84 2.62
N ASP A 28 -5.75 -9.92 2.06
CA ASP A 28 -5.46 -10.84 0.94
C ASP A 28 -5.77 -12.31 1.31
N VAL A 29 -5.42 -12.75 2.53
CA VAL A 29 -5.73 -14.11 3.01
C VAL A 29 -7.24 -14.34 3.12
N ILE A 30 -7.98 -13.37 3.66
CA ILE A 30 -9.43 -13.46 3.77
C ILE A 30 -10.06 -13.55 2.38
N LEU A 31 -9.70 -12.64 1.47
CA LEU A 31 -10.26 -12.62 0.11
C LEU A 31 -9.93 -13.88 -0.68
N ALA A 32 -8.73 -14.43 -0.49
CA ALA A 32 -8.33 -15.71 -1.07
C ALA A 32 -9.16 -16.88 -0.52
N ALA A 33 -9.42 -16.92 0.80
CA ALA A 33 -10.22 -17.96 1.42
C ALA A 33 -11.68 -17.99 0.92
N PHE A 34 -12.21 -16.85 0.49
CA PHE A 34 -13.54 -16.73 -0.11
C PHE A 34 -13.52 -16.70 -1.65
N GLU A 35 -12.35 -16.89 -2.28
CA GLU A 35 -12.17 -16.89 -3.74
C GLU A 35 -12.73 -15.62 -4.43
N VAL A 36 -12.71 -14.48 -3.74
CA VAL A 36 -13.34 -13.23 -4.21
C VAL A 36 -12.52 -12.57 -5.31
N CYS A 37 -11.21 -12.46 -5.11
CA CYS A 37 -10.27 -11.89 -6.06
C CYS A 37 -8.83 -12.32 -5.72
N ALA A 38 -7.90 -12.08 -6.66
CA ALA A 38 -6.48 -12.23 -6.43
C ALA A 38 -5.96 -11.20 -5.42
N ALA A 39 -4.75 -11.43 -4.89
CA ALA A 39 -4.10 -10.50 -3.98
C ALA A 39 -3.86 -9.13 -4.66
N SER A 40 -4.03 -8.05 -3.88
CA SER A 40 -3.72 -6.68 -4.30
C SER A 40 -2.27 -6.33 -3.97
N GLN A 41 -1.87 -5.06 -4.14
CA GLN A 41 -0.66 -4.55 -3.53
C GLN A 41 -0.76 -4.76 -2.01
N GLY A 42 -0.03 -5.76 -1.52
CA GLY A 42 -0.15 -6.14 -0.12
C GLY A 42 0.74 -5.31 0.83
N CYS A 43 0.99 -4.05 0.50
CA CYS A 43 1.49 -3.07 1.45
C CYS A 43 0.74 -1.75 1.25
N MET A 44 0.47 -1.06 2.35
CA MET A 44 0.20 0.37 2.30
C MET A 44 1.55 1.05 2.09
N ASN A 45 1.94 1.21 0.82
CA ASN A 45 3.27 1.68 0.46
C ASN A 45 3.44 3.14 0.89
N ASN A 46 4.47 3.45 1.66
CA ASN A 46 4.72 4.82 2.14
C ASN A 46 6.08 5.30 1.68
N ILE A 47 6.17 6.55 1.27
CA ILE A 47 7.41 7.27 1.04
C ILE A 47 7.59 8.26 2.18
N THR A 48 8.72 8.16 2.87
CA THR A 48 9.12 9.12 3.90
C THR A 48 10.52 9.64 3.64
N PHE A 49 10.70 10.95 3.78
CA PHE A 49 12.00 11.60 3.74
C PHE A 49 11.96 12.92 4.49
N GLY A 50 13.11 13.44 4.88
CA GLY A 50 13.18 14.67 5.66
C GLY A 50 14.54 14.91 6.28
N THR A 51 14.57 15.89 7.17
CA THR A 51 15.72 16.28 7.99
C THR A 51 15.27 16.42 9.45
N ASN A 52 16.13 16.95 10.32
CA ASN A 52 15.76 17.25 11.69
C ASN A 52 14.71 18.39 11.82
N SER A 53 14.50 19.20 10.78
CA SER A 53 13.60 20.36 10.82
C SER A 53 12.30 20.19 10.04
N TRP A 54 12.19 19.17 9.18
CA TRP A 54 10.98 18.89 8.41
C TRP A 54 10.92 17.44 7.96
N GLY A 55 9.71 16.93 7.75
CA GLY A 55 9.47 15.59 7.23
C GLY A 55 8.31 15.58 6.24
N TYR A 56 8.39 14.68 5.27
CA TYR A 56 7.33 14.34 4.34
C TYR A 56 6.96 12.87 4.51
N TYR A 57 5.66 12.60 4.47
CA TYR A 57 5.09 11.26 4.52
C TYR A 57 3.97 11.20 3.48
N GLU A 58 4.03 10.20 2.61
CA GLU A 58 3.03 10.00 1.56
C GLU A 58 2.71 8.53 1.40
N THR A 59 1.45 8.25 1.13
CA THR A 59 1.00 6.90 0.74
C THR A 59 1.00 6.81 -0.78
N ILE A 60 1.58 5.76 -1.35
CA ILE A 60 1.62 5.54 -2.79
C ILE A 60 0.67 4.41 -3.19
N GLY A 61 -0.22 4.71 -4.12
CA GLY A 61 -1.15 3.75 -4.69
C GLY A 61 -0.45 2.60 -5.42
N GLY A 62 -1.14 1.46 -5.47
CA GLY A 62 -0.68 0.20 -6.04
C GLY A 62 -1.59 -0.37 -7.11
N GLY A 63 -1.53 -1.69 -7.30
CA GLY A 63 -2.49 -2.44 -8.10
C GLY A 63 -3.53 -3.15 -7.23
N SER A 64 -4.78 -3.21 -7.67
CA SER A 64 -5.75 -4.17 -7.11
C SER A 64 -5.63 -5.52 -7.78
N GLY A 65 -5.96 -6.58 -7.04
CA GLY A 65 -6.09 -7.91 -7.62
C GLY A 65 -7.23 -8.00 -8.63
N ALA A 66 -7.02 -8.81 -9.66
CA ALA A 66 -8.05 -9.18 -10.62
C ALA A 66 -9.09 -10.13 -9.97
N GLY A 67 -10.33 -10.07 -10.43
CA GLY A 67 -11.38 -10.99 -9.98
C GLY A 67 -11.69 -12.08 -11.01
N PRO A 68 -12.68 -12.93 -10.73
CA PRO A 68 -13.08 -14.02 -11.62
C PRO A 68 -13.56 -13.57 -13.00
N HIS A 69 -13.99 -12.31 -13.14
CA HIS A 69 -14.54 -11.77 -14.38
C HIS A 69 -14.01 -10.37 -14.74
N TRP A 70 -13.00 -9.85 -14.04
CA TRP A 70 -12.50 -8.50 -14.26
C TRP A 70 -10.99 -8.36 -14.02
N ASN A 71 -10.41 -7.43 -14.76
CA ASN A 71 -9.03 -6.97 -14.61
C ASN A 71 -8.84 -6.14 -13.33
N GLY A 72 -7.63 -6.17 -12.77
CA GLY A 72 -7.25 -5.30 -11.67
C GLY A 72 -7.15 -3.84 -12.12
N ARG A 73 -7.09 -2.92 -11.16
CA ARG A 73 -6.88 -1.49 -11.40
C ARG A 73 -5.50 -1.08 -10.93
N SER A 74 -4.76 -0.39 -11.80
CA SER A 74 -3.45 0.18 -11.48
C SER A 74 -3.55 1.60 -10.89
N GLY A 75 -2.61 1.94 -10.01
CA GLY A 75 -2.44 3.28 -9.45
C GLY A 75 -3.48 3.68 -8.42
N ILE A 76 -4.00 2.74 -7.63
CA ILE A 76 -5.06 3.01 -6.66
C ILE A 76 -4.69 2.56 -5.25
N HIS A 77 -5.32 3.19 -4.27
CA HIS A 77 -5.37 2.74 -2.89
C HIS A 77 -6.37 1.57 -2.78
N THR A 78 -5.94 0.47 -2.16
CA THR A 78 -6.72 -0.77 -2.06
C THR A 78 -6.87 -1.23 -0.62
N HIS A 79 -8.05 -1.72 -0.25
CA HIS A 79 -8.35 -2.35 1.04
C HIS A 79 -8.08 -1.44 2.24
N MET A 80 -6.91 -1.52 2.86
CA MET A 80 -6.59 -0.85 4.13
C MET A 80 -6.02 0.56 3.96
N THR A 81 -6.08 1.12 2.76
CA THR A 81 -5.70 2.52 2.46
C THR A 81 -6.90 3.35 2.06
N ASN A 82 -7.12 4.51 2.69
CA ASN A 82 -8.18 5.47 2.36
C ASN A 82 -7.61 6.88 2.19
N THR A 83 -6.60 7.02 1.35
CA THR A 83 -5.87 8.26 1.10
C THR A 83 -5.92 8.62 -0.37
N ARG A 84 -5.52 9.85 -0.69
CA ARG A 84 -5.25 10.33 -2.04
C ARG A 84 -3.84 10.90 -2.05
N ILE A 85 -3.10 10.61 -3.10
CA ILE A 85 -1.75 11.12 -3.31
C ILE A 85 -1.78 12.65 -3.40
N THR A 86 -0.81 13.32 -2.78
CA THR A 86 -0.59 14.76 -2.90
C THR A 86 -0.15 15.13 -4.31
N ASP A 87 -0.72 16.20 -4.88
CA ASP A 87 -0.28 16.71 -6.18
C ASP A 87 1.21 17.08 -6.15
N VAL A 88 1.94 16.72 -7.21
CA VAL A 88 3.39 16.92 -7.31
C VAL A 88 3.79 18.38 -7.09
N GLU A 89 3.02 19.32 -7.63
CA GLU A 89 3.26 20.77 -7.47
C GLU A 89 3.26 21.20 -6.00
N ILE A 90 2.40 20.59 -5.18
CA ILE A 90 2.33 20.87 -3.75
C ILE A 90 3.56 20.33 -3.03
N ILE A 91 4.06 19.16 -3.43
CA ILE A 91 5.29 18.57 -2.87
C ILE A 91 6.48 19.50 -3.18
N GLU A 92 6.65 19.90 -4.44
CA GLU A 92 7.76 20.75 -4.89
C GLU A 92 7.70 22.18 -4.31
N THR A 93 6.50 22.68 -4.02
CA THR A 93 6.33 24.00 -3.38
C THR A 93 6.67 23.96 -1.89
N ARG A 94 6.35 22.87 -1.19
CA ARG A 94 6.48 22.77 0.27
C ARG A 94 7.80 22.20 0.73
N TYR A 95 8.50 21.46 -0.12
CA TYR A 95 9.70 20.72 0.24
C TYR A 95 10.82 21.00 -0.77
N PRO A 96 12.10 21.00 -0.34
CA PRO A 96 13.24 21.27 -1.22
C PRO A 96 13.59 20.05 -2.08
N VAL A 97 12.62 19.55 -2.85
CA VAL A 97 12.72 18.38 -3.73
C VAL A 97 12.09 18.66 -5.08
N VAL A 98 12.54 17.93 -6.11
CA VAL A 98 11.96 17.98 -7.47
C VAL A 98 11.59 16.56 -7.88
N VAL A 99 10.32 16.35 -8.24
CA VAL A 99 9.80 15.06 -8.68
C VAL A 99 10.16 14.86 -10.14
N ARG A 100 11.16 14.01 -10.39
CA ARG A 100 11.61 13.72 -11.76
C ARG A 100 10.61 12.89 -12.57
N LYS A 101 9.84 12.02 -11.90
CA LYS A 101 8.91 11.10 -12.55
C LYS A 101 7.85 10.62 -11.57
N PHE A 102 6.59 10.78 -11.94
CA PHE A 102 5.45 10.16 -11.29
C PHE A 102 4.63 9.43 -12.35
N SER A 103 4.62 8.10 -12.30
CA SER A 103 4.02 7.27 -13.36
C SER A 103 3.70 5.86 -12.87
N LEU A 104 2.74 5.20 -13.52
CA LEU A 104 2.54 3.76 -13.34
C LEU A 104 3.78 2.96 -13.76
N ARG A 105 4.15 1.97 -12.95
CA ARG A 105 5.20 1.01 -13.31
C ARG A 105 4.68 0.05 -14.37
N GLN A 106 5.28 0.07 -15.54
CA GLN A 106 4.89 -0.83 -16.64
C GLN A 106 5.21 -2.29 -16.30
N ASN A 107 4.35 -3.21 -16.76
CA ASN A 107 4.52 -4.65 -16.60
C ASN A 107 4.72 -5.10 -15.13
N SER A 108 4.11 -4.42 -14.17
CA SER A 108 4.21 -4.76 -12.74
C SER A 108 3.07 -5.63 -12.21
N GLY A 109 1.98 -5.78 -12.97
CA GLY A 109 0.83 -6.58 -12.57
C GLY A 109 1.15 -8.08 -12.56
N GLY A 110 0.46 -8.82 -11.68
CA GLY A 110 0.53 -10.28 -11.67
C GLY A 110 0.02 -10.88 -12.98
N THR A 111 0.48 -12.10 -13.30
CA THR A 111 0.03 -12.82 -14.50
C THR A 111 -1.22 -13.64 -14.20
N GLY A 112 -2.23 -13.55 -15.07
CA GLY A 112 -3.45 -14.33 -14.98
C GLY A 112 -4.32 -14.15 -16.24
N ARG A 113 -5.46 -14.84 -16.29
CA ARG A 113 -6.46 -14.67 -17.36
C ARG A 113 -6.96 -13.22 -17.42
N PHE A 114 -7.19 -12.66 -16.24
CA PHE A 114 -7.41 -11.24 -16.01
C PHE A 114 -6.18 -10.67 -15.31
N LYS A 115 -5.83 -9.42 -15.61
CA LYS A 115 -4.67 -8.70 -15.08
C LYS A 115 -5.09 -7.41 -14.42
#